data_AF-A0A2K0SV36-F1
#
_entry.id   AF-A0A2K0SV36-F1
#
_cell.length_a   1.000
_cell.length_b   1.000
_cell.length_c   1.000
_cell.angle_alpha   90.00
_cell.angle_beta   90.00
_cell.angle_gamma   90.00
#
_symmetry.space_group_name_H-M   'P 1'
#
loop_
_entity.id
_entity.type
_entity.pdbx_description
1 polymer ?
#
loop_
_entity_poly.entity_id
_entity_poly.type
_entity_poly.pdbx_seq_one_letter_code
_entity_poly.pdbx_strand_id
1 'polypeptide(L)'
;MAHRLADNSAAIFSPSVARIAASTARDWSYVDAWLASKSPAWKTALPPFERNQDTLKALLALVSLNEAADDQRRLLARVDAVALQGLTAAQNKAELATSSTGGALTKGHLLDAIEHSLPKDGASALDALTTVASEAATASPDPDHLGSLMLRLQGTIYGAEQTAARVDAFERHIRREAEAAEELLHTLQGECYKPPSDLAKQNLDVQRRIKTVSAQLPDLHDRVTSLGASVVTPYLTIGDAIELEQRYHALLFHMKELSEHIAALSQE
;
A
#
# COMPACT_ATOMS: atom_id res chain seq x y z
N MET A 1 -53.97 32.98 23.23
CA MET A 1 -53.12 32.12 22.36
C MET A 1 -52.47 32.96 21.26
N ALA A 2 -51.34 33.61 21.54
CA ALA A 2 -50.49 34.25 20.51
C ALA A 2 -49.20 34.74 21.16
N HIS A 3 -48.22 33.86 21.40
CA HIS A 3 -46.87 34.27 21.82
C HIS A 3 -45.82 33.17 21.53
N ARG A 4 -45.84 32.61 20.32
CA ARG A 4 -44.83 31.61 19.88
C ARG A 4 -44.42 31.74 18.41
N LEU A 5 -44.39 32.95 17.85
CA LEU A 5 -43.93 33.17 16.48
C LEU A 5 -42.94 34.33 16.29
N ALA A 6 -42.48 35.01 17.35
CA ALA A 6 -41.62 36.19 17.19
C ALA A 6 -40.10 35.93 17.39
N ASP A 7 -39.70 34.90 18.14
CA ASP A 7 -38.30 34.75 18.56
C ASP A 7 -37.37 34.08 17.53
N ASN A 8 -37.92 33.49 16.46
CA ASN A 8 -37.10 32.88 15.40
C ASN A 8 -36.69 33.87 14.30
N SER A 9 -37.15 35.13 14.33
CA SER A 9 -36.87 36.08 13.24
C SER A 9 -35.64 36.96 13.50
N ALA A 10 -35.19 37.13 14.75
CA ALA A 10 -34.09 38.05 15.09
C ALA A 10 -32.68 37.46 14.82
N ALA A 11 -32.54 36.13 14.82
CA ALA A 11 -31.28 35.45 14.48
C ALA A 11 -30.99 35.42 12.96
N ILE A 12 -31.96 35.78 12.12
CA ILE A 12 -31.89 35.71 10.64
C ILE A 12 -31.24 36.99 10.05
N PHE A 13 -31.07 38.06 10.83
CA PHE A 13 -30.62 39.38 10.34
C PHE A 13 -29.32 39.90 10.96
N SER A 14 -28.38 39.03 11.37
CA SER A 14 -27.01 39.47 11.59
C SER A 14 -26.26 39.48 10.25
N PRO A 15 -25.69 40.61 9.79
CA PRO A 15 -24.94 40.69 8.54
C PRO A 15 -23.83 39.63 8.43
N SER A 16 -23.22 39.23 9.56
CA SER A 16 -22.23 38.15 9.59
C SER A 16 -22.84 36.78 9.31
N VAL A 17 -24.00 36.46 9.88
CA VAL A 17 -24.69 35.18 9.65
C VAL A 17 -25.17 35.10 8.20
N ALA A 18 -25.73 36.19 7.67
CA ALA A 18 -26.15 36.29 6.28
C ALA A 18 -24.96 36.11 5.31
N ARG A 19 -23.79 36.68 5.63
CA ARG A 19 -22.57 36.52 4.83
C ARG A 19 -22.04 35.08 4.83
N ILE A 20 -22.06 34.41 5.99
CA ILE A 20 -21.64 33.00 6.11
C ILE A 20 -22.64 32.07 5.39
N ALA A 21 -23.94 32.35 5.50
CA ALA A 21 -24.97 31.61 4.76
C ALA A 21 -24.82 31.81 3.23
N ALA A 22 -24.52 33.03 2.79
CA ALA A 22 -24.28 33.33 1.38
C ALA A 22 -23.01 32.66 0.84
N SER A 23 -21.91 32.63 1.61
CA SER A 23 -20.68 31.95 1.19
C SER A 23 -20.88 30.44 1.12
N THR A 24 -21.53 29.85 2.13
CA THR A 24 -21.81 28.41 2.13
C THR A 24 -22.77 28.00 1.00
N ALA A 25 -23.78 28.83 0.68
CA ALA A 25 -24.65 28.60 -0.48
C ALA A 25 -23.89 28.66 -1.82
N ARG A 26 -22.92 29.58 -1.94
CA ARG A 26 -22.03 29.66 -3.11
C ARG A 26 -21.16 28.41 -3.24
N ASP A 27 -20.58 27.95 -2.15
CA ASP A 27 -19.72 26.76 -2.15
C ASP A 27 -20.51 25.50 -2.55
N TRP A 28 -21.75 25.36 -2.05
CA TRP A 28 -22.66 24.31 -2.50
C TRP A 28 -23.00 24.39 -3.98
N SER A 29 -23.26 25.60 -4.50
CA SER A 29 -23.54 25.79 -5.92
C SER A 29 -22.35 25.41 -6.81
N TYR A 30 -21.13 25.69 -6.35
CA TYR A 30 -19.90 25.29 -7.02
C TYR A 30 -19.73 23.76 -7.04
N VAL A 31 -19.92 23.11 -5.89
CA VAL A 31 -19.86 21.64 -5.79
C VAL A 31 -20.93 20.98 -6.66
N ASP A 32 -22.16 21.48 -6.65
CA ASP A 32 -23.26 20.93 -7.47
C ASP A 32 -22.96 21.05 -8.98
N ALA A 33 -22.42 22.20 -9.42
CA ALA A 33 -22.00 22.39 -10.80
C ALA A 33 -20.84 21.46 -11.19
N TRP A 34 -19.87 21.29 -10.28
CA TRP A 34 -18.74 20.38 -10.49
C TRP A 34 -19.20 18.91 -10.56
N LEU A 35 -20.08 18.45 -9.67
CA LEU A 35 -20.62 17.10 -9.69
C LEU A 35 -21.42 16.83 -10.98
N ALA A 36 -22.25 17.78 -11.40
CA ALA A 36 -22.99 17.69 -12.67
C ALA A 36 -22.05 17.63 -13.90
N SER A 37 -20.82 18.15 -13.80
CA SER A 37 -19.83 18.07 -14.88
C SER A 37 -19.18 16.68 -14.99
N LYS A 38 -19.09 15.91 -13.91
CA LYS A 38 -18.33 14.64 -13.88
C LYS A 38 -19.08 13.46 -14.46
N SER A 39 -20.41 13.47 -14.47
CA SER A 39 -21.20 12.42 -15.11
C SER A 39 -22.45 12.99 -15.78
N PRO A 40 -22.76 12.58 -17.03
CA PRO A 40 -24.03 12.90 -17.67
C PRO A 40 -25.25 12.45 -16.85
N ALA A 41 -25.13 11.35 -16.10
CA ALA A 41 -26.21 10.82 -15.27
C ALA A 41 -26.52 11.72 -14.05
N TRP A 42 -25.51 12.45 -13.55
CA TRP A 42 -25.63 13.35 -12.40
C TRP A 42 -26.16 14.73 -12.75
N LYS A 43 -26.30 15.04 -14.06
CA LYS A 43 -26.96 16.27 -14.52
C LYS A 43 -28.46 16.30 -14.24
N THR A 44 -29.10 15.13 -14.26
CA THR A 44 -30.56 15.00 -14.13
C THR A 44 -30.98 14.84 -12.67
N ALA A 45 -30.24 14.05 -11.90
CA ALA A 45 -30.44 13.93 -10.46
C ALA A 45 -29.14 13.47 -9.78
N LEU A 46 -28.71 14.23 -8.77
CA LEU A 46 -27.63 13.80 -7.89
C LEU A 46 -28.16 12.73 -6.93
N PRO A 47 -27.37 11.68 -6.63
CA PRO A 47 -27.70 10.76 -5.55
C PRO A 47 -27.96 11.54 -4.24
N PRO A 48 -28.95 11.15 -3.44
CA PRO A 48 -29.22 11.86 -2.19
C PRO A 48 -28.06 11.65 -1.22
N PHE A 49 -27.54 12.74 -0.66
CA PHE A 49 -26.54 12.71 0.40
C PHE A 49 -26.84 13.80 1.43
N GLU A 50 -26.34 13.60 2.66
CA GLU A 50 -26.51 14.55 3.75
C GLU A 50 -25.76 15.85 3.45
N ARG A 51 -26.46 16.99 3.46
CA ARG A 51 -25.84 18.31 3.28
C ARG A 51 -25.47 18.91 4.64
N ASN A 52 -24.29 18.53 5.12
CA ASN A 52 -23.71 19.03 6.38
C ASN A 52 -22.39 19.80 6.11
N GLN A 53 -21.95 20.64 7.04
CA GLN A 53 -20.68 21.40 6.94
C GLN A 53 -19.46 20.49 6.70
N ASP A 54 -19.45 19.33 7.33
CA ASP A 54 -18.36 18.36 7.16
C ASP A 54 -18.35 17.77 5.75
N THR A 55 -19.53 17.48 5.19
CA THR A 55 -19.66 17.02 3.79
C THR A 55 -19.25 18.09 2.78
N LEU A 56 -19.55 19.37 3.05
CA LEU A 56 -19.12 20.47 2.19
C LEU A 56 -17.60 20.59 2.15
N LYS A 57 -16.94 20.53 3.32
CA LYS A 57 -15.47 20.57 3.42
C LYS A 57 -14.83 19.39 2.69
N ALA A 58 -15.37 18.18 2.88
CA ALA A 58 -14.89 16.99 2.20
C ALA A 58 -15.04 17.09 0.68
N LEU A 59 -16.19 17.57 0.19
CA LEU A 59 -16.44 17.73 -1.24
C LEU A 59 -15.55 18.81 -1.86
N LEU A 60 -15.33 19.95 -1.20
CA LEU A 60 -14.41 20.99 -1.67
C LEU A 60 -12.96 20.47 -1.75
N ALA A 61 -12.52 19.69 -0.76
CA ALA A 61 -11.20 19.06 -0.78
C ALA A 61 -11.07 18.03 -1.91
N LEU A 62 -12.13 17.26 -2.19
CA LEU A 62 -12.17 16.33 -3.33
C LEU A 62 -12.12 17.07 -4.67
N VAL A 63 -12.86 18.18 -4.80
CA VAL A 63 -12.84 19.01 -6.01
C VAL A 63 -11.43 19.52 -6.28
N SER A 64 -10.78 20.13 -5.28
CA SER A 64 -9.44 20.70 -5.45
C SER A 64 -8.39 19.63 -5.77
N LEU A 65 -8.46 18.47 -5.11
CA LEU A 65 -7.56 17.35 -5.38
C LEU A 65 -7.77 16.79 -6.80
N ASN A 66 -9.02 16.72 -7.25
CA ASN A 66 -9.35 16.23 -8.58
C ASN A 66 -8.91 17.21 -9.68
N GLU A 67 -9.11 18.52 -9.49
CA GLU A 67 -8.61 19.54 -10.41
C GLU A 67 -7.08 19.51 -10.50
N ALA A 68 -6.38 19.38 -9.37
CA ALA A 68 -4.92 19.22 -9.36
C ALA A 68 -4.46 17.96 -10.12
N ALA A 69 -5.17 16.84 -9.95
CA ALA A 69 -4.88 15.60 -10.68
C ALA A 69 -5.15 15.74 -12.19
N ASP A 70 -6.24 16.40 -12.57
CA ASP A 70 -6.59 16.65 -13.98
C ASP A 70 -5.55 17.57 -14.65
N ASP A 71 -5.05 18.59 -13.94
CA ASP A 71 -3.99 19.46 -14.44
C ASP A 71 -2.65 18.71 -14.60
N GLN A 72 -2.29 17.86 -13.65
CA GLN A 72 -1.11 16.99 -13.78
C GLN A 72 -1.22 16.06 -14.99
N ARG A 73 -2.38 15.44 -15.21
CA ARG A 73 -2.63 14.59 -16.39
C ARG A 73 -2.51 15.36 -17.70
N ARG A 74 -3.04 16.59 -17.74
CA ARG A 74 -2.91 17.47 -18.92
C ARG A 74 -1.46 17.85 -19.21
N LEU A 75 -0.66 18.08 -18.18
CA LEU A 75 0.77 18.37 -18.33
C LEU A 75 1.53 17.17 -18.87
N LEU A 76 1.30 15.97 -18.31
CA LEU A 76 1.90 14.73 -18.81
C LEU A 76 1.52 14.47 -20.28
N ALA A 77 0.24 14.55 -20.61
CA ALA A 77 -0.22 14.36 -21.99
C ALA A 77 0.41 15.36 -22.98
N ARG A 78 0.67 16.61 -22.53
CA ARG A 78 1.37 17.60 -23.35
C ARG A 78 2.84 17.25 -23.54
N VAL A 79 3.52 16.83 -22.47
CA VAL A 79 4.93 16.40 -22.54
C VAL A 79 5.06 15.20 -23.48
N ASP A 80 4.18 14.21 -23.35
CA ASP A 80 4.16 13.03 -24.21
C ASP A 80 3.91 13.41 -25.67
N ALA A 81 2.94 14.28 -25.94
CA ALA A 81 2.66 14.76 -27.29
C ALA A 81 3.86 15.48 -27.92
N VAL A 82 4.55 16.34 -27.15
CA VAL A 82 5.76 17.04 -27.60
C VAL A 82 6.91 16.06 -27.83
N ALA A 83 7.10 15.08 -26.94
CA ALA A 83 8.14 14.06 -27.09
C ALA A 83 7.90 13.20 -28.34
N LEU A 84 6.65 12.76 -28.58
CA LEU A 84 6.26 12.02 -29.78
C LEU A 84 6.44 12.85 -31.05
N GLN A 85 6.11 14.14 -31.04
CA GLN A 85 6.39 15.04 -32.16
C GLN A 85 7.90 15.18 -32.43
N GLY A 86 8.72 15.26 -31.38
CA GLY A 86 10.18 15.29 -31.50
C GLY A 86 10.75 14.02 -32.14
N LEU A 87 10.28 12.85 -31.69
CA LEU A 87 10.73 11.55 -32.23
C LEU A 87 10.30 11.36 -33.68
N THR A 88 9.05 11.67 -34.02
CA THR A 88 8.56 11.58 -35.41
C THR A 88 9.29 12.54 -36.35
N ALA A 89 9.58 13.77 -35.91
CA ALA A 89 10.37 14.73 -36.69
C ALA A 89 11.83 14.26 -36.89
N ALA A 90 12.45 13.68 -35.86
CA ALA A 90 13.79 13.11 -35.96
C ALA A 90 13.83 11.92 -36.92
N GLN A 91 12.83 11.04 -36.86
CA GLN A 91 12.70 9.90 -37.76
C GLN A 91 12.52 10.34 -39.22
N ASN A 92 11.61 11.27 -39.49
CA ASN A 92 11.39 11.80 -40.84
C ASN A 92 12.66 12.46 -41.40
N LYS A 93 13.42 13.19 -40.56
CA LYS A 93 14.69 13.80 -40.96
C LYS A 93 15.78 12.76 -41.28
N ALA A 94 15.81 11.65 -40.54
CA ALA A 94 16.73 10.54 -40.79
C ALA A 94 16.37 9.78 -42.08
N GLU A 95 15.08 9.61 -42.38
CA GLU A 95 14.58 8.99 -43.62
C GLU A 95 14.87 9.88 -44.87
N LEU A 96 14.71 11.20 -44.74
CA LEU A 96 15.06 12.16 -45.79
C LEU A 96 16.58 12.22 -46.07
N ALA A 97 17.41 12.08 -45.02
CA ALA A 97 18.87 12.09 -45.16
C ALA A 97 19.42 10.80 -45.81
N THR A 98 18.83 9.64 -45.47
CA THR A 98 19.23 8.33 -46.03
C THR A 98 18.82 8.13 -47.49
N SER A 99 17.82 8.87 -47.98
CA SER A 99 17.38 8.82 -49.38
C SER A 99 18.33 9.52 -50.38
N SER A 100 19.25 10.36 -49.89
CA SER A 100 20.15 11.19 -50.73
C SER A 100 21.58 10.68 -50.83
N THR A 101 21.95 9.63 -50.08
CA THR A 101 23.29 9.04 -50.09
C THR A 101 23.19 7.56 -50.44
N GLY A 102 23.49 7.22 -51.70
CA GLY A 102 23.51 5.85 -52.18
C GLY A 102 24.48 4.98 -51.37
N GLY A 103 23.97 3.89 -50.81
CA GLY A 103 24.77 2.83 -50.17
C GLY A 103 24.88 2.87 -48.64
N ALA A 104 24.01 3.59 -47.92
CA ALA A 104 24.00 3.51 -46.46
C ALA A 104 23.38 2.18 -46.00
N LEU A 105 24.14 1.37 -45.24
CA LEU A 105 23.64 0.20 -44.51
C LEU A 105 22.37 0.60 -43.75
N THR A 106 21.21 0.12 -44.19
CA THR A 106 19.95 0.42 -43.50
C THR A 106 20.02 -0.16 -42.09
N LYS A 107 19.35 0.47 -41.13
CA LYS A 107 19.26 -0.03 -39.74
C LYS A 107 18.90 -1.52 -39.70
N GLY A 108 18.03 -1.98 -40.61
CA GLY A 108 17.66 -3.38 -40.76
C GLY A 108 18.85 -4.28 -41.11
N HIS A 109 19.65 -3.92 -42.13
CA HIS A 109 20.83 -4.71 -42.48
C HIS A 109 21.89 -4.76 -41.38
N LEU A 110 22.01 -3.69 -40.58
CA LEU A 110 22.94 -3.65 -39.46
C LEU A 110 22.45 -4.52 -38.30
N LEU A 111 21.15 -4.54 -38.03
CA LEU A 111 20.53 -5.41 -37.03
C LEU A 111 20.62 -6.89 -37.45
N ASP A 112 20.34 -7.20 -38.72
CA ASP A 112 20.53 -8.56 -39.27
C ASP A 112 21.99 -8.99 -39.11
N ALA A 113 22.96 -8.14 -39.46
CA ALA A 113 24.37 -8.48 -39.32
C ALA A 113 24.77 -8.71 -37.86
N ILE A 114 24.23 -7.92 -36.92
CA ILE A 114 24.45 -8.11 -35.48
C ILE A 114 23.85 -9.43 -35.01
N GLU A 115 22.62 -9.74 -35.42
CA GLU A 115 21.92 -10.98 -35.07
C GLU A 115 22.70 -12.21 -35.57
N HIS A 116 23.19 -12.18 -36.81
CA HIS A 116 24.00 -13.27 -37.38
C HIS A 116 25.41 -13.36 -36.78
N SER A 117 25.91 -12.28 -36.18
CA SER A 117 27.22 -12.25 -35.51
C SER A 117 27.15 -12.62 -34.02
N LEU A 118 25.94 -12.75 -33.46
CA LEU A 118 25.75 -12.98 -32.04
C LEU A 118 26.04 -14.45 -31.68
N PRO A 119 26.86 -14.73 -30.65
CA PRO A 119 27.02 -16.08 -30.13
C PRO A 119 25.67 -16.66 -29.67
N LYS A 120 25.51 -17.98 -29.70
CA LYS A 120 24.29 -18.67 -29.21
C LYS A 120 23.91 -18.24 -27.79
N ASP A 121 24.89 -18.08 -26.91
CA ASP A 121 24.69 -17.64 -25.54
C ASP A 121 24.12 -16.21 -25.50
N GLY A 122 24.63 -15.31 -26.35
CA GLY A 122 24.13 -13.94 -26.47
C GLY A 122 22.69 -13.88 -27.00
N ALA A 123 22.35 -14.73 -27.97
CA ALA A 123 20.98 -14.83 -28.47
C ALA A 123 20.01 -15.33 -27.38
N SER A 124 20.42 -16.35 -26.62
CA SER A 124 19.61 -16.87 -25.51
C SER A 124 19.42 -15.86 -24.37
N ALA A 125 20.46 -15.08 -24.05
CA ALA A 125 20.39 -14.04 -23.03
C ALA A 125 19.46 -12.88 -23.47
N LEU A 126 19.50 -12.51 -24.75
CA LEU A 126 18.62 -11.48 -25.30
C LEU A 126 17.16 -11.94 -25.27
N ASP A 127 16.88 -13.18 -25.68
CA ASP A 127 15.54 -13.78 -25.65
C ASP A 127 14.98 -13.84 -24.22
N ALA A 128 15.81 -14.23 -23.25
CA ALA A 128 15.49 -14.21 -21.83
C ALA A 128 15.20 -12.78 -21.32
N LEU A 129 15.97 -11.77 -21.72
CA LEU A 129 15.70 -10.38 -21.34
C LEU A 129 14.40 -9.87 -21.97
N THR A 130 14.10 -10.20 -23.22
CA THR A 130 12.85 -9.79 -23.86
C THR A 130 11.63 -10.47 -23.25
N THR A 131 11.72 -11.76 -22.90
CA THR A 131 10.65 -12.47 -22.22
C THR A 131 10.38 -11.87 -20.84
N VAL A 132 11.42 -11.68 -20.02
CA VAL A 132 11.29 -11.04 -18.70
C VAL A 132 10.78 -9.59 -18.81
N ALA A 133 11.27 -8.81 -19.77
CA ALA A 133 10.77 -7.44 -20.00
C ALA A 133 9.31 -7.42 -20.44
N SER A 134 8.87 -8.41 -21.22
CA SER A 134 7.48 -8.54 -21.67
C SER A 134 6.54 -8.89 -20.50
N GLU A 135 6.97 -9.80 -19.61
CA GLU A 135 6.22 -10.15 -18.40
C GLU A 135 6.19 -8.99 -17.40
N ALA A 136 7.30 -8.26 -17.27
CA ALA A 136 7.40 -7.07 -16.42
C ALA A 136 6.69 -5.84 -17.02
N ALA A 137 6.17 -5.93 -18.25
CA ALA A 137 5.57 -4.83 -19.02
C ALA A 137 6.46 -3.58 -19.09
N THR A 138 7.79 -3.76 -19.18
CA THR A 138 8.76 -2.66 -19.25
C THR A 138 9.22 -2.43 -20.67
N ALA A 139 9.21 -1.17 -21.12
CA ALA A 139 9.63 -0.79 -22.47
C ALA A 139 11.15 -0.88 -22.71
N SER A 140 11.96 -0.95 -21.65
CA SER A 140 13.42 -1.03 -21.72
C SER A 140 13.91 -2.34 -21.09
N PRO A 141 14.58 -3.23 -21.85
CA PRO A 141 15.17 -4.46 -21.33
C PRO A 141 16.53 -4.16 -20.68
N ASP A 142 16.55 -3.25 -19.71
CA ASP A 142 17.76 -2.95 -18.93
C ASP A 142 17.92 -4.00 -17.82
N PRO A 143 19.00 -4.80 -17.82
CA PRO A 143 19.17 -5.91 -16.87
C PRO A 143 19.21 -5.44 -15.41
N ASP A 144 19.81 -4.27 -15.13
CA ASP A 144 19.87 -3.72 -13.77
C ASP A 144 18.48 -3.32 -13.28
N HIS A 145 17.70 -2.68 -14.15
CA HIS A 145 16.31 -2.36 -13.87
C HIS A 145 15.47 -3.61 -13.61
N LEU A 146 15.53 -4.61 -14.49
CA LEU A 146 14.79 -5.86 -14.33
C LEU A 146 15.20 -6.61 -13.06
N GLY A 147 16.49 -6.67 -12.73
CA GLY A 147 16.99 -7.25 -11.49
C GLY A 147 16.43 -6.54 -10.25
N SER A 148 16.42 -5.20 -10.26
CA SER A 148 15.85 -4.40 -9.16
C SER A 148 14.33 -4.63 -9.00
N LEU A 149 13.61 -4.78 -10.13
CA LEU A 149 12.19 -5.09 -10.14
C LEU A 149 11.92 -6.47 -9.56
N MET A 150 12.68 -7.48 -9.96
CA MET A 150 12.56 -8.84 -9.44
C MET A 150 12.79 -8.88 -7.93
N LEU A 151 13.85 -8.25 -7.42
CA LEU A 151 14.14 -8.20 -5.99
C LEU A 151 13.03 -7.48 -5.21
N ARG A 152 12.51 -6.38 -5.77
CA ARG A 152 11.39 -5.66 -5.17
C ARG A 152 10.12 -6.51 -5.12
N LEU A 153 9.79 -7.19 -6.23
CA LEU A 153 8.64 -8.09 -6.30
C LEU A 153 8.78 -9.23 -5.28
N GLN A 154 9.97 -9.83 -5.18
CA GLN A 154 10.26 -10.84 -4.17
C GLN A 154 10.06 -10.32 -2.75
N GLY A 155 10.51 -9.09 -2.47
CA GLY A 155 10.27 -8.43 -1.18
C GLY A 155 8.78 -8.23 -0.90
N THR A 156 7.99 -7.84 -1.92
CA THR A 156 6.54 -7.68 -1.76
C THR A 156 5.82 -9.01 -1.54
N ILE A 157 6.22 -10.08 -2.23
CA ILE A 157 5.64 -11.42 -2.06
C ILE A 157 5.90 -11.90 -0.63
N TYR A 158 7.15 -11.84 -0.17
CA TYR A 158 7.51 -12.25 1.18
C TYR A 158 6.77 -11.44 2.26
N GLY A 159 6.67 -10.11 2.07
CA GLY A 159 5.90 -9.26 2.97
C GLY A 159 4.41 -9.61 3.01
N ALA A 160 3.82 -9.95 1.86
CA ALA A 160 2.42 -10.38 1.78
C ALA A 160 2.21 -11.74 2.45
N GLU A 161 3.11 -12.71 2.24
CA GLU A 161 3.06 -14.02 2.91
C GLU A 161 3.18 -13.89 4.43
N GLN A 162 4.10 -13.05 4.91
CA GLN A 162 4.27 -12.83 6.35
C GLN A 162 3.05 -12.15 6.97
N THR A 163 2.45 -11.18 6.29
CA THR A 163 1.23 -10.53 6.78
C THR A 163 0.04 -11.48 6.78
N ALA A 164 -0.11 -12.32 5.75
CA ALA A 164 -1.12 -13.38 5.71
C ALA A 164 -0.98 -14.36 6.89
N ALA A 165 0.23 -14.86 7.15
CA ALA A 165 0.50 -15.76 8.26
C ALA A 165 0.19 -15.13 9.64
N ARG A 166 0.48 -13.84 9.81
CA ARG A 166 0.13 -13.10 11.04
C ARG A 166 -1.37 -12.95 11.22
N VAL A 167 -2.09 -12.62 10.14
CA VAL A 167 -3.55 -12.49 10.17
C VAL A 167 -4.21 -13.83 10.51
N ASP A 168 -3.76 -14.93 9.91
CA ASP A 168 -4.25 -16.27 10.22
C ASP A 168 -4.02 -16.65 11.70
N ALA A 169 -2.85 -16.33 12.25
CA ALA A 169 -2.58 -16.53 13.67
C ALA A 169 -3.53 -15.72 14.57
N PHE A 170 -3.80 -14.46 14.22
CA PHE A 170 -4.75 -13.63 14.95
C PHE A 170 -6.19 -14.13 14.83
N GLU A 171 -6.63 -14.57 13.64
CA GLU A 171 -7.95 -15.16 13.45
C GLU A 171 -8.12 -16.39 14.34
N ARG A 172 -7.15 -17.30 14.35
CA ARG A 172 -7.16 -18.49 15.21
C ARG A 172 -7.21 -18.13 16.69
N HIS A 173 -6.49 -17.09 17.11
CA HIS A 173 -6.54 -16.63 18.50
C HIS A 173 -7.91 -16.06 18.86
N ILE A 174 -8.45 -15.16 18.05
CA ILE A 174 -9.77 -14.54 18.28
C ILE A 174 -10.87 -15.60 18.32
N ARG A 175 -10.83 -16.59 17.41
CA ARG A 175 -11.80 -17.69 17.40
C ARG A 175 -11.75 -18.49 18.70
N ARG A 176 -10.56 -18.85 19.19
CA ARG A 176 -10.40 -19.55 20.48
C ARG A 176 -10.91 -18.73 21.66
N GLU A 177 -10.60 -17.44 21.70
CA GLU A 177 -11.09 -16.55 22.77
C GLU A 177 -12.61 -16.38 22.71
N ALA A 178 -13.20 -16.35 21.51
CA ALA A 178 -14.65 -16.29 21.34
C ALA A 178 -15.34 -17.58 21.83
N GLU A 179 -14.80 -18.75 21.45
CA GLU A 179 -15.29 -20.05 21.92
C GLU A 179 -15.20 -20.16 23.46
N ALA A 180 -14.06 -19.75 24.04
CA ALA A 180 -13.87 -19.74 25.49
C ALA A 180 -14.82 -18.76 26.21
N ALA A 181 -15.08 -17.59 25.62
CA ALA A 181 -16.02 -16.62 26.17
C ALA A 181 -17.47 -17.14 26.11
N GLU A 182 -17.84 -17.85 25.05
CA GLU A 182 -19.15 -18.47 24.89
C GLU A 182 -19.36 -19.62 25.88
N GLU A 183 -18.35 -20.48 26.09
CA GLU A 183 -18.36 -21.53 27.11
C GLU A 183 -18.49 -20.94 28.53
N LEU A 184 -17.75 -19.86 28.81
CA LEU A 184 -17.85 -19.15 30.08
C LEU A 184 -19.25 -18.56 30.27
N LEU A 185 -19.82 -17.93 29.24
CA LEU A 185 -21.16 -17.35 29.29
C LEU A 185 -22.21 -18.43 29.55
N HIS A 186 -22.13 -19.56 28.87
CA HIS A 186 -23.01 -20.71 29.10
C HIS A 186 -22.90 -21.21 30.55
N THR A 187 -21.67 -21.29 31.08
CA THR A 187 -21.44 -21.70 32.48
C THR A 187 -22.03 -20.72 33.48
N LEU A 188 -21.90 -19.42 33.24
CA LEU A 188 -22.42 -18.36 34.11
C LEU A 188 -23.96 -18.25 34.09
N GLN A 189 -24.59 -18.57 32.95
CA GLN A 189 -26.04 -18.59 32.79
C GLN A 189 -26.70 -19.87 33.34
N GLY A 190 -25.93 -20.93 33.57
CA GLY A 190 -26.43 -22.18 34.13
C GLY A 190 -26.91 -22.02 35.58
N GLU A 191 -28.06 -22.60 35.91
CA GLU A 191 -28.67 -22.49 37.26
C GLU A 191 -27.83 -23.11 38.41
N CYS A 192 -26.78 -23.86 38.07
CA CYS A 192 -25.86 -24.48 39.03
C CYS A 192 -24.62 -23.63 39.34
N TYR A 193 -24.46 -22.46 38.71
CA TYR A 193 -23.28 -21.61 38.94
C TYR A 193 -23.25 -21.08 40.37
N LYS A 194 -22.15 -21.38 41.07
CA LYS A 194 -21.80 -20.73 42.35
C LYS A 194 -20.42 -20.10 42.20
N PRO A 195 -20.27 -18.79 42.46
CA PRO A 195 -18.97 -18.14 42.34
C PRO A 195 -17.96 -18.83 43.27
N PRO A 196 -16.78 -19.22 42.75
CA PRO A 196 -15.73 -19.81 43.58
C PRO A 196 -15.35 -18.90 44.74
N SER A 197 -15.18 -19.45 45.94
CA SER A 197 -14.86 -18.68 47.15
C SER A 197 -13.49 -17.96 47.08
N ASP A 198 -12.63 -18.35 46.15
CA ASP A 198 -11.29 -17.79 45.94
C ASP A 198 -11.23 -16.72 44.83
N LEU A 199 -12.37 -16.37 44.22
CA LEU A 199 -12.45 -15.46 43.08
C LEU A 199 -11.86 -14.07 43.39
N ALA A 200 -12.03 -13.57 44.61
CA ALA A 200 -11.43 -12.31 45.05
C ALA A 200 -9.89 -12.36 45.07
N LYS A 201 -9.28 -13.50 45.45
CA LYS A 201 -7.83 -13.65 45.45
C LYS A 201 -7.29 -13.78 44.03
N GLN A 202 -7.95 -14.58 43.18
CA GLN A 202 -7.59 -14.74 41.77
C GLN A 202 -7.64 -13.39 41.03
N ASN A 203 -8.67 -12.57 41.30
CA ASN A 203 -8.81 -11.25 40.69
C ASN A 203 -7.68 -10.30 41.13
N LEU A 204 -7.29 -10.32 42.41
CA LEU A 204 -6.13 -9.56 42.90
C LEU A 204 -4.81 -10.02 42.25
N ASP A 205 -4.63 -11.32 42.05
CA ASP A 205 -3.42 -11.85 41.40
C ASP A 205 -3.36 -11.51 39.92
N VAL A 206 -4.50 -11.56 39.21
CA VAL A 206 -4.61 -11.09 37.82
C VAL A 206 -4.30 -9.59 37.74
N GLN A 207 -4.83 -8.77 38.65
CA GLN A 207 -4.52 -7.34 38.70
C GLN A 207 -3.03 -7.06 38.96
N ARG A 208 -2.39 -7.85 39.83
CA ARG A 208 -0.94 -7.75 40.06
C ARG A 208 -0.15 -8.10 38.80
N ARG A 209 -0.50 -9.19 38.11
CA ARG A 209 0.11 -9.58 36.84
C ARG A 209 -0.07 -8.51 35.76
N ILE A 210 -1.28 -7.97 35.62
CA ILE A 210 -1.56 -6.87 34.68
C ILE A 210 -0.66 -5.67 35.00
N LYS A 211 -0.55 -5.27 36.27
CA LYS A 211 0.34 -4.16 36.67
C LYS A 211 1.79 -4.43 36.32
N THR A 212 2.29 -5.64 36.53
CA THR A 212 3.65 -6.03 36.17
C THR A 212 3.87 -5.96 34.66
N VAL A 213 2.98 -6.55 33.87
CA VAL A 213 3.08 -6.55 32.39
C VAL A 213 2.92 -5.14 31.82
N SER A 214 1.98 -4.34 32.35
CA SER A 214 1.79 -2.95 31.92
C SER A 214 2.99 -2.06 32.24
N ALA A 215 3.69 -2.32 33.34
CA ALA A 215 4.91 -1.60 33.69
C ALA A 215 6.08 -1.94 32.76
N GLN A 216 6.09 -3.14 32.16
CA GLN A 216 7.10 -3.58 31.19
C GLN A 216 6.78 -3.16 29.75
N LEU A 217 5.54 -2.78 29.47
CA LEU A 217 5.09 -2.34 28.14
C LEU A 217 5.92 -1.18 27.56
N PRO A 218 6.22 -0.09 28.29
CA PRO A 218 7.06 0.99 27.77
C PRO A 218 8.47 0.52 27.42
N ASP A 219 9.11 -0.29 28.27
CA ASP A 219 10.45 -0.83 27.97
C ASP A 219 10.47 -1.72 26.72
N LEU A 220 9.43 -2.54 26.53
CA LEU A 220 9.27 -3.35 25.31
C LEU A 220 9.01 -2.48 24.09
N HIS A 221 8.20 -1.42 24.24
CA HIS A 221 7.96 -0.45 23.17
C HIS A 221 9.24 0.29 22.78
N ASP A 222 10.06 0.72 23.75
CA ASP A 222 11.34 1.37 23.53
C ASP A 222 12.34 0.43 22.85
N ARG A 223 12.34 -0.86 23.21
CA ARG A 223 13.14 -1.90 22.52
C ARG A 223 12.69 -2.08 21.07
N VAL A 224 11.39 -2.15 20.81
CA VAL A 224 10.87 -2.26 19.44
C VAL A 224 11.18 -1.01 18.63
N THR A 225 11.11 0.17 19.25
CA THR A 225 11.38 1.45 18.59
C THR A 225 12.87 1.63 18.30
N SER A 226 13.75 1.23 19.22
CA SER A 226 15.21 1.23 18.99
C SER A 226 15.63 0.20 17.94
N LEU A 227 15.02 -0.98 17.93
CA LEU A 227 15.19 -1.96 16.84
C LEU A 227 14.67 -1.41 15.50
N GLY A 228 13.50 -0.78 15.49
CA GLY A 228 12.96 -0.11 14.31
C GLY A 228 13.86 1.00 13.77
N ALA A 229 14.46 1.80 14.66
CA ALA A 229 15.43 2.84 14.31
C ALA A 229 16.75 2.24 13.77
N SER A 230 17.17 1.07 14.26
CA SER A 230 18.30 0.30 13.72
C SER A 230 18.01 -0.32 12.36
N VAL A 231 16.73 -0.59 12.04
CA VAL A 231 16.28 -1.20 10.77
C VAL A 231 16.02 -0.15 9.68
N VAL A 232 16.06 1.15 10.01
CA VAL A 232 16.24 2.23 9.01
C VAL A 232 17.70 2.18 8.51
N THR A 233 17.96 1.17 7.69
CA THR A 233 19.14 0.92 6.84
C THR A 233 20.36 1.80 7.10
N PRO A 234 21.30 1.39 7.97
CA PRO A 234 22.69 1.54 7.62
C PRO A 234 22.93 0.59 6.43
N TYR A 235 23.66 1.05 5.41
CA TYR A 235 24.08 0.21 4.29
C TYR A 235 24.62 -1.11 4.84
N LEU A 236 23.97 -2.23 4.52
CA LEU A 236 24.42 -3.56 4.91
C LEU A 236 25.81 -3.74 4.30
N THR A 237 26.85 -3.66 5.12
CA THR A 237 28.20 -3.78 4.64
C THR A 237 28.44 -5.23 4.25
N ILE A 238 29.33 -5.50 3.28
CA ILE A 238 29.64 -6.88 2.86
C ILE A 238 30.08 -7.74 4.07
N GLY A 239 30.73 -7.14 5.06
CA GLY A 239 31.06 -7.80 6.33
C GLY A 239 29.84 -8.29 7.13
N ASP A 240 28.77 -7.49 7.18
CA ASP A 240 27.53 -7.85 7.89
C ASP A 240 26.81 -9.00 7.19
N ALA A 241 26.85 -9.04 5.85
CA ALA A 241 26.31 -10.14 5.07
C ALA A 241 27.07 -11.46 5.31
N ILE A 242 28.41 -11.40 5.41
CA ILE A 242 29.24 -12.57 5.73
C ILE A 242 28.97 -13.06 7.15
N GLU A 243 28.83 -12.16 8.13
CA GLU A 243 28.51 -12.55 9.51
C GLU A 243 27.12 -13.20 9.61
N LEU A 244 26.13 -12.65 8.88
CA LEU A 244 24.78 -13.23 8.79
C LEU A 244 24.82 -14.61 8.13
N GLU A 245 25.61 -14.78 7.06
CA GLU A 245 25.79 -16.06 6.39
C GLU A 245 26.41 -17.10 7.33
N GLN A 246 27.42 -16.72 8.13
CA GLN A 246 28.04 -17.61 9.11
C GLN A 246 27.06 -18.00 10.22
N ARG A 247 26.27 -17.05 10.74
CA ARG A 247 25.21 -17.34 11.72
C ARG A 247 24.15 -18.28 11.15
N TYR A 248 23.75 -18.07 9.90
CA TYR A 248 22.78 -18.92 9.22
C TYR A 248 23.31 -20.36 9.08
N HIS A 249 24.57 -20.53 8.68
CA HIS A 249 25.22 -21.85 8.62
C HIS A 249 25.28 -22.54 9.98
N ALA A 250 25.60 -21.82 11.06
CA ALA A 250 25.60 -22.37 12.41
C ALA A 250 24.18 -22.82 12.84
N LEU A 251 23.15 -22.06 12.48
CA LEU A 251 21.77 -22.41 12.80
C LEU A 251 21.29 -23.63 12.00
N LEU A 252 21.69 -23.75 10.72
CA LEU A 252 21.44 -24.95 9.92
C LEU A 252 22.14 -26.18 10.50
N PHE A 253 23.37 -26.02 11.00
CA PHE A 253 24.08 -27.10 11.66
C PHE A 253 23.33 -27.58 12.91
N HIS A 254 22.92 -26.64 13.78
CA HIS A 254 22.11 -26.99 14.95
C HIS A 254 20.74 -27.55 14.61
N MET A 255 20.10 -27.08 13.54
CA MET A 255 18.83 -27.64 13.09
C MET A 255 18.98 -29.09 12.61
N LYS A 256 20.07 -29.41 11.90
CA LYS A 256 20.41 -30.78 11.52
C LYS A 256 20.67 -31.64 12.75
N GLU A 257 21.50 -31.16 13.67
CA GLU A 257 21.79 -31.85 14.93
C GLU A 257 20.51 -32.14 15.72
N LEU A 258 19.62 -31.17 15.90
CA LEU A 258 18.33 -31.37 16.56
C LEU A 258 17.44 -32.35 15.78
N SER A 259 17.44 -32.30 14.45
CA SER A 259 16.67 -33.25 13.63
C SER A 259 17.18 -34.68 13.77
N GLU A 260 18.50 -34.87 13.89
CA GLU A 260 19.13 -36.17 14.14
C GLU A 260 18.78 -36.68 15.55
N HIS A 261 18.82 -35.80 16.56
CA HIS A 261 18.40 -36.15 17.92
C HIS A 261 16.91 -36.53 17.99
N ILE A 262 16.02 -35.82 17.28
CA ILE A 262 14.59 -36.15 17.20
C ILE A 262 14.38 -37.47 16.47
N ALA A 263 15.11 -37.71 15.38
CA ALA A 263 15.04 -38.98 14.64
C ALA A 263 15.49 -40.16 15.52
N ALA A 264 16.58 -40.00 16.28
CA ALA A 264 17.06 -41.00 17.22
C ALA A 264 16.05 -41.29 18.34
N LEU A 265 15.40 -40.26 18.90
CA LEU A 265 14.36 -40.42 19.92
C LEU A 265 13.06 -41.07 19.40
N SER A 266 12.83 -41.04 18.08
CA SER A 266 11.65 -41.65 17.45
C SER A 266 11.83 -43.13 17.07
N GLN A 267 13.05 -43.66 17.20
CA GLN A 267 13.39 -45.06 16.91
C GLN A 267 13.54 -45.95 18.16
N GLU A 268 13.46 -45.37 19.36
CA GLU A 268 13.29 -46.09 20.64
C GLU A 268 11.81 -46.27 20.99
#